data_AF-A0A7V1N9L7-F1
#
_entry.id   AF-A0A7V1N9L7-F1
#
_cell.length_a   1.000
_cell.length_b   1.000
_cell.length_c   1.000
_cell.angle_alpha   90.00
_cell.angle_beta   90.00
_cell.angle_gamma   90.00
#
_symmetry.space_group_name_H-M   'P 1'
#
loop_
_entity.id
_entity.type
_entity.pdbx_description
1 polymer ?
#
loop_
_entity_poly.entity_id
_entity_poly.type
_entity_poly.pdbx_seq_one_letter_code
_entity_poly.pdbx_strand_id
1 'polypeptide(L)'
;MWHRHFRSLFPGFVACLLLAAPAASADRLGRVDGIRSNRPPEPAAFDLPIEGAGGADESRFLSALFDLVDEAALLNEKVGRWLLEGGREGLDPRDYFEELDRLRSRIEALPVPGRLEPVRQPILEALLFQRGFVRDWFRAIDAGLSFESQLTDEFAYHEGLHRSHRMLLKAHAELLALFPEIDGTNQRAFQDHLDAMDFR
;
A
#
# COMPACT_ATOMS: atom_id res chain seq x y z
N MET A 1 -26.19 22.98 -78.04
CA MET A 1 -26.99 24.23 -78.12
C MET A 1 -27.31 24.66 -76.70
N TRP A 2 -26.97 25.91 -76.37
CA TRP A 2 -27.22 26.63 -75.09
C TRP A 2 -26.29 26.32 -73.90
N HIS A 3 -25.22 27.12 -73.87
CA HIS A 3 -24.47 27.56 -72.71
C HIS A 3 -25.36 28.20 -71.63
N ARG A 4 -24.95 28.11 -70.37
CA ARG A 4 -24.76 29.29 -69.52
C ARG A 4 -23.78 29.01 -68.37
N HIS A 5 -22.61 29.60 -68.52
CA HIS A 5 -21.67 29.91 -67.44
C HIS A 5 -22.28 30.98 -66.53
N PHE A 6 -21.97 30.94 -65.23
CA PHE A 6 -21.52 32.15 -64.54
C PHE A 6 -20.55 31.77 -63.41
N ARG A 7 -19.31 32.24 -63.59
CA ARG A 7 -18.26 32.36 -62.57
C ARG A 7 -18.49 33.67 -61.81
N SER A 8 -18.20 33.71 -60.52
CA SER A 8 -17.55 34.83 -59.81
C SER A 8 -17.35 34.38 -58.36
N LEU A 9 -16.14 33.99 -57.93
CA LEU A 9 -14.98 34.81 -57.57
C LEU A 9 -15.11 35.52 -56.20
N PHE A 10 -14.11 35.18 -55.37
CA PHE A 10 -13.37 36.06 -54.44
C PHE A 10 -13.80 36.15 -52.96
N PRO A 11 -12.87 36.50 -52.05
CA PRO A 11 -12.35 35.60 -51.03
C PRO A 11 -12.56 36.13 -49.61
N GLY A 12 -12.12 35.34 -48.63
CA GLY A 12 -11.86 35.84 -47.28
C GLY A 12 -12.96 35.49 -46.29
N PHE A 13 -12.66 34.56 -45.40
CA PHE A 13 -12.20 34.95 -44.08
C PHE A 13 -11.58 33.70 -43.42
N VAL A 14 -10.32 33.86 -43.03
CA VAL A 14 -9.67 33.00 -42.05
C VAL A 14 -10.47 33.16 -40.75
N ALA A 15 -11.21 32.13 -40.35
CA ALA A 15 -11.71 32.01 -38.99
C ALA A 15 -10.86 30.94 -38.31
N CYS A 16 -9.90 31.41 -37.53
CA CYS A 16 -9.06 30.61 -36.67
C CYS A 16 -9.88 29.61 -35.85
N LEU A 17 -9.57 28.34 -36.05
CA LEU A 17 -9.73 27.27 -35.08
C LEU A 17 -9.00 27.65 -33.80
N LEU A 18 -9.72 28.23 -32.84
CA LEU A 18 -9.34 28.24 -31.43
C LEU A 18 -10.61 27.98 -30.62
N LEU A 19 -10.96 26.70 -30.50
CA LEU A 19 -11.72 26.20 -29.37
C LEU A 19 -10.89 26.48 -28.12
N ALA A 20 -11.04 27.70 -27.58
CA ALA A 20 -10.63 28.01 -26.23
C ALA A 20 -11.57 27.23 -25.29
N ALA A 21 -11.23 25.97 -25.04
CA ALA A 21 -11.67 25.31 -23.82
C ALA A 21 -11.23 26.21 -22.66
N PRO A 22 -12.13 26.61 -21.74
CA PRO A 22 -11.68 27.27 -20.54
C PRO A 22 -10.82 26.27 -19.77
N ALA A 23 -9.51 26.53 -19.78
CA ALA A 23 -8.55 26.04 -18.81
C ALA A 23 -8.99 26.56 -17.43
N ALA A 24 -9.99 25.89 -16.85
CA ALA A 24 -10.59 26.24 -15.58
C ALA A 24 -10.82 24.95 -14.77
N SER A 25 -9.74 24.21 -14.56
CA SER A 25 -9.65 23.22 -13.47
C SER A 25 -8.20 22.91 -13.08
N ALA A 26 -7.25 23.79 -13.40
CA ALA A 26 -5.85 23.65 -12.99
C ALA A 26 -5.58 24.18 -11.55
N ASP A 27 -6.60 24.69 -10.87
CA ASP A 27 -6.46 25.38 -9.57
C ASP A 27 -7.31 24.76 -8.45
N ARG A 28 -7.75 23.50 -8.64
CA ARG A 28 -8.18 22.61 -7.55
C ARG A 28 -7.24 21.42 -7.42
N LEU A 29 -5.94 21.70 -7.48
CA LEU A 29 -4.97 20.88 -6.77
C LEU A 29 -5.11 21.19 -5.27
N GLY A 30 -6.28 20.83 -4.72
CA GLY A 30 -6.38 20.51 -3.31
C GLY A 30 -5.51 19.29 -3.13
N ARG A 31 -4.25 19.56 -2.79
CA ARG A 31 -3.26 18.61 -2.31
C ARG A 31 -4.01 17.53 -1.54
N VAL A 32 -4.02 16.30 -2.05
CA VAL A 32 -4.45 15.14 -1.26
C VAL A 32 -3.38 15.01 -0.18
N ASP A 33 -3.49 15.83 0.87
CA ASP A 33 -2.64 15.84 2.06
C ASP A 33 -2.82 14.55 2.89
N GLY A 34 -3.50 13.53 2.34
CA GLY A 34 -3.82 12.26 2.98
C GLY A 34 -2.85 11.12 2.67
N ILE A 35 -2.15 11.12 1.52
CA ILE A 35 -1.06 10.17 1.29
C ILE A 35 0.21 10.88 1.71
N ARG A 36 0.32 11.06 3.02
CA ARG A 36 1.53 11.58 3.64
C ARG A 36 2.66 10.70 3.12
N SER A 37 3.70 11.32 2.57
CA SER A 37 5.06 10.77 2.55
C SER A 37 5.53 10.58 4.00
N ASN A 38 4.78 9.82 4.80
CA ASN A 38 5.22 9.22 6.03
C ASN A 38 6.03 8.03 5.56
N ARG A 39 7.30 8.27 5.21
CA ARG A 39 8.28 7.24 5.51
C ARG A 39 8.07 6.96 6.99
N PRO A 40 7.61 5.77 7.41
CA PRO A 40 7.60 5.46 8.83
C PRO A 40 9.01 5.75 9.35
N PRO A 41 9.17 6.28 10.58
CA PRO A 41 10.48 6.34 11.19
C PRO A 41 11.16 4.98 10.98
N GLU A 42 12.49 4.96 10.76
CA GLU A 42 13.21 3.68 10.77
C GLU A 42 12.73 2.94 12.02
N PRO A 43 12.13 1.75 11.86
CA PRO A 43 11.58 1.06 13.00
C PRO A 43 12.69 0.92 14.02
N ALA A 44 12.37 1.24 15.27
CA ALA A 44 13.35 1.13 16.35
C ALA A 44 13.87 -0.31 16.33
N ALA A 45 15.19 -0.47 16.20
CA ALA A 45 15.80 -1.80 16.14
C ALA A 45 15.28 -2.63 17.32
N PHE A 46 14.61 -3.75 17.02
CA PHE A 46 14.17 -4.67 18.05
C PHE A 46 15.40 -5.39 18.62
N ASP A 47 15.98 -4.80 19.66
CA ASP A 47 17.16 -5.30 20.35
C ASP A 47 16.80 -5.72 21.78
N LEU A 48 16.01 -6.79 21.88
CA LEU A 48 15.63 -7.37 23.17
C LEU A 48 16.09 -8.82 23.30
N PRO A 49 17.00 -9.13 24.24
CA PRO A 49 17.06 -10.45 24.82
C PRO A 49 15.83 -10.63 25.74
N ILE A 50 14.90 -11.49 25.35
CA ILE A 50 13.83 -11.94 26.24
C ILE A 50 14.49 -12.89 27.24
N GLU A 51 14.39 -12.54 28.53
CA GLU A 51 14.99 -13.35 29.59
C GLU A 51 14.13 -14.58 29.93
N GLY A 52 14.77 -15.65 30.39
CA GLY A 52 14.10 -16.88 30.83
C GLY A 52 14.23 -18.05 29.84
N ALA A 53 13.61 -19.18 30.21
CA ALA A 53 13.67 -20.40 29.40
C ALA A 53 12.91 -20.22 28.07
N GLY A 54 13.63 -20.31 26.95
CA GLY A 54 13.08 -20.12 25.61
C GLY A 54 13.16 -18.68 25.07
N GLY A 55 13.54 -17.72 25.91
CA GLY A 55 13.57 -16.31 25.52
C GLY A 55 14.55 -16.00 24.36
N ALA A 56 15.68 -16.70 24.28
CA ALA A 56 16.61 -16.55 23.15
C ALA A 56 16.00 -16.97 21.79
N ASP A 57 15.15 -18.00 21.77
CA ASP A 57 14.47 -18.44 20.55
C ASP A 57 13.31 -17.51 20.19
N GLU A 58 12.60 -16.98 21.20
CA GLU A 58 11.58 -15.95 21.03
C GLU A 58 12.15 -14.65 20.46
N SER A 59 13.27 -14.17 21.01
CA SER A 59 13.98 -12.99 20.49
C SER A 59 14.43 -13.18 19.05
N ARG A 60 15.01 -14.35 18.74
CA ARG A 60 15.45 -14.67 17.37
C ARG A 60 14.27 -14.70 16.40
N PHE A 61 13.16 -15.30 16.82
CA PHE A 61 11.94 -15.35 16.02
C PHE A 61 11.37 -13.94 15.78
N LEU A 62 11.22 -13.13 16.84
CA LEU A 62 10.65 -11.79 16.73
C LEU A 62 11.51 -10.85 15.90
N SER A 63 12.82 -10.88 16.08
CA SER A 63 13.76 -10.13 15.24
C SER A 63 13.60 -10.51 13.76
N ALA A 64 13.64 -11.81 13.43
CA ALA A 64 13.47 -12.26 12.05
C ALA A 64 12.06 -11.96 11.49
N LEU A 65 11.03 -12.01 12.33
CA LEU A 65 9.66 -11.66 11.94
C LEU A 65 9.55 -10.18 11.61
N PHE A 66 10.09 -9.29 12.45
CA PHE A 66 10.01 -7.85 12.23
C PHE A 66 10.84 -7.40 11.03
N ASP A 67 12.01 -8.01 10.78
CA ASP A 67 12.75 -7.79 9.54
C ASP A 67 11.88 -8.09 8.30
N LEU A 68 11.11 -9.19 8.34
CA LEU A 68 10.18 -9.55 7.26
C LEU A 68 8.95 -8.63 7.17
N VAL A 69 8.48 -8.10 8.29
CA VAL A 69 7.39 -7.11 8.33
C VAL A 69 7.85 -5.80 7.70
N ASP A 70 9.09 -5.38 7.96
CA ASP A 70 9.67 -4.18 7.36
C ASP A 70 9.89 -4.36 5.84
N GLU A 71 10.30 -5.56 5.40
CA GLU A 71 10.32 -5.89 3.98
C GLU A 71 8.92 -5.79 3.34
N ALA A 72 7.86 -6.22 4.04
CA ALA A 72 6.49 -6.12 3.55
C ALA A 72 6.02 -4.66 3.46
N ALA A 73 6.36 -3.83 4.45
CA ALA A 73 6.12 -2.39 4.41
C ALA A 73 6.73 -1.74 3.16
N LEU A 74 7.97 -2.08 2.83
CA LEU A 74 8.64 -1.59 1.63
C LEU A 74 7.98 -2.07 0.33
N LEU A 75 7.47 -3.31 0.28
CA LEU A 75 6.69 -3.79 -0.86
C LEU A 75 5.39 -3.01 -1.03
N ASN A 76 4.70 -2.75 0.09
CA ASN A 76 3.45 -2.00 0.13
C ASN A 76 3.65 -0.55 -0.34
N GLU A 77 4.74 0.10 0.10
CA GLU A 77 5.13 1.44 -0.37
C GLU A 77 5.37 1.45 -1.89
N LYS A 78 6.14 0.48 -2.41
CA LYS A 78 6.49 0.43 -3.83
C LYS A 78 5.29 0.17 -4.72
N VAL A 79 4.39 -0.74 -4.35
CA VAL A 79 3.17 -0.99 -5.13
C VAL A 79 2.19 0.18 -5.00
N GLY A 80 2.09 0.80 -3.82
CA GLY A 80 1.33 2.02 -3.61
C GLY A 80 1.79 3.14 -4.54
N ARG A 81 3.11 3.33 -4.67
CA ARG A 81 3.69 4.30 -5.62
C ARG A 81 3.36 3.98 -7.07
N TRP A 82 3.41 2.71 -7.47
CA TRP A 82 3.01 2.26 -8.80
C TRP A 82 1.55 2.60 -9.10
N LEU A 83 0.67 2.36 -8.14
CA LEU A 83 -0.75 2.65 -8.27
C LEU A 83 -1.00 4.16 -8.39
N LEU A 84 -0.35 4.95 -7.52
CA LEU A 84 -0.45 6.42 -7.50
C LEU A 84 0.07 7.09 -8.77
N GLU A 85 1.18 6.60 -9.30
CA GLU A 85 1.85 7.20 -10.46
C GLU A 85 1.39 6.61 -11.79
N GLY A 86 0.31 5.82 -11.79
CA GLY A 86 -0.23 5.20 -13.00
C GLY A 86 0.77 4.28 -13.70
N GLY A 87 1.58 3.56 -12.92
CA GLY A 87 2.58 2.60 -13.38
C GLY A 87 3.91 3.20 -13.85
N ARG A 88 4.13 4.51 -13.67
CA ARG A 88 5.39 5.17 -14.09
C ARG A 88 6.56 4.95 -13.12
N GLU A 89 6.28 4.76 -11.83
CA GLU A 89 7.28 4.57 -10.79
C GLU A 89 6.77 3.56 -9.76
N GLY A 90 7.64 2.72 -9.20
CA GLY A 90 7.25 1.75 -8.16
C GLY A 90 7.36 0.30 -8.64
N LEU A 91 6.60 -0.59 -8.03
CA LEU A 91 6.58 -2.03 -8.31
C LEU A 91 5.28 -2.44 -9.02
N ASP A 92 5.39 -3.13 -10.17
CA ASP A 92 4.23 -3.66 -10.88
C ASP A 92 3.45 -4.64 -9.97
N PRO A 93 2.10 -4.62 -9.97
CA PRO A 93 1.30 -5.50 -9.14
C PRO A 93 1.60 -6.99 -9.30
N ARG A 94 2.02 -7.44 -10.49
CA ARG A 94 2.40 -8.84 -10.73
C ARG A 94 3.66 -9.21 -9.96
N ASP A 95 4.68 -8.36 -10.04
CA ASP A 95 5.93 -8.54 -9.30
C ASP A 95 5.66 -8.42 -7.79
N TYR A 96 4.80 -7.48 -7.38
CA TYR A 96 4.34 -7.38 -5.99
C TYR A 96 3.72 -8.69 -5.50
N PHE A 97 2.83 -9.33 -6.26
CA PHE A 97 2.23 -10.60 -5.85
C PHE A 97 3.27 -11.71 -5.67
N GLU A 98 4.24 -11.80 -6.59
CA GLU A 98 5.31 -12.79 -6.47
C GLU A 98 6.18 -12.54 -5.25
N GLU A 99 6.62 -11.31 -5.02
CA GLU A 99 7.47 -10.97 -3.88
C GLU A 99 6.72 -11.12 -2.54
N LEU A 100 5.44 -10.75 -2.50
CA LEU A 100 4.60 -10.94 -1.31
C LEU A 100 4.36 -12.41 -1.01
N ASP A 101 4.12 -13.26 -2.03
CA ASP A 101 3.94 -14.70 -1.85
C ASP A 101 5.24 -15.36 -1.36
N ARG A 102 6.41 -14.90 -1.83
CA ARG A 102 7.74 -15.33 -1.32
C ARG A 102 7.97 -14.88 0.12
N LEU A 103 7.67 -13.63 0.44
CA LEU A 103 7.79 -13.07 1.79
C LEU A 103 6.91 -13.81 2.78
N ARG A 104 5.65 -14.04 2.42
CA ARG A 104 4.71 -14.83 3.22
C ARG A 104 5.24 -16.24 3.48
N SER A 105 5.78 -16.90 2.46
CA SER A 105 6.40 -18.23 2.60
C SER A 105 7.60 -18.22 3.55
N ARG A 106 8.41 -17.15 3.55
CA ARG A 106 9.52 -16.97 4.51
C ARG A 106 9.02 -16.83 5.94
N ILE A 107 7.94 -16.07 6.17
CA ILE A 107 7.31 -15.95 7.50
C ILE A 107 6.75 -17.29 7.96
N GLU A 108 6.05 -18.02 7.08
CA GLU A 108 5.50 -19.36 7.39
C GLU A 108 6.60 -20.38 7.74
N ALA A 109 7.78 -20.25 7.14
CA ALA A 109 8.93 -21.11 7.38
C ALA A 109 9.75 -20.75 8.63
N LEU A 110 9.50 -19.61 9.27
CA LEU A 110 10.21 -19.25 10.51
C LEU A 110 9.96 -20.29 11.61
N PRO A 111 11.00 -20.73 12.34
CA PRO A 111 10.82 -21.60 13.49
C PRO A 111 10.12 -20.81 14.60
N VAL A 112 8.83 -21.06 14.77
CA VAL A 112 7.96 -20.31 15.69
C VAL A 112 7.90 -21.00 17.06
N PRO A 113 8.29 -20.32 18.15
CA PRO A 113 7.95 -20.76 19.50
C PRO A 113 6.44 -20.85 19.64
N GLY A 114 5.92 -21.94 20.21
CA GLY A 114 4.47 -22.23 20.17
C GLY A 114 3.58 -21.11 20.73
N ARG A 115 4.07 -20.33 21.70
CA ARG A 115 3.33 -19.18 22.26
C ARG A 115 3.29 -17.94 21.36
N LEU A 116 4.15 -17.86 20.34
CA LEU A 116 4.20 -16.77 19.37
C LEU A 116 3.41 -17.06 18.08
N GLU A 117 2.85 -18.26 17.95
CA GLU A 117 1.94 -18.58 16.83
C GLU A 117 0.73 -17.64 16.74
N PRO A 118 0.08 -17.23 17.86
CA PRO A 118 -0.98 -16.23 17.83
C PRO A 118 -0.55 -14.84 17.36
N VAL A 119 0.76 -14.52 17.35
CA VAL A 119 1.31 -13.28 16.79
C VAL A 119 1.56 -13.44 15.28
N ARG A 120 2.14 -14.57 14.87
CA ARG A 120 2.48 -14.85 13.46
C ARG A 120 1.23 -14.93 12.57
N GLN A 121 0.21 -15.65 13.05
CA GLN A 121 -0.96 -15.96 12.23
C GLN A 121 -1.73 -14.71 11.78
N PRO A 122 -2.03 -13.72 12.64
CA PRO A 122 -2.66 -12.48 12.19
C PRO A 122 -1.80 -11.68 11.20
N ILE A 123 -0.47 -11.67 11.33
CA ILE A 123 0.42 -11.01 10.35
C ILE A 123 0.27 -11.66 8.96
N LEU A 124 0.27 -13.00 8.90
CA LEU A 124 0.04 -13.72 7.65
C LEU A 124 -1.36 -13.42 7.04
N GLU A 125 -2.38 -13.34 7.88
CA GLU A 125 -3.73 -12.95 7.45
C GLU A 125 -3.80 -11.50 6.95
N ALA A 126 -3.08 -10.57 7.57
CA ALA A 126 -2.98 -9.20 7.12
C ALA A 126 -2.40 -9.12 5.69
N LEU A 127 -1.27 -9.79 5.45
CA LEU A 127 -0.65 -9.87 4.12
C LEU A 127 -1.62 -10.43 3.06
N LEU A 128 -2.43 -11.43 3.42
CA LEU A 128 -3.46 -11.97 2.52
C LEU A 128 -4.55 -10.94 2.17
N PHE A 129 -5.00 -10.16 3.15
CA PHE A 129 -5.98 -9.09 2.90
C PHE A 129 -5.40 -7.96 2.05
N GLN A 130 -4.14 -7.58 2.29
CA GLN A 130 -3.41 -6.60 1.48
C GLN A 130 -3.25 -7.07 0.03
N ARG A 131 -2.86 -8.34 -0.18
CA ARG A 131 -2.80 -8.97 -1.50
C ARG A 131 -4.15 -8.91 -2.23
N GLY A 132 -5.23 -9.21 -1.51
CA GLY A 132 -6.60 -9.16 -2.05
C GLY A 132 -6.96 -7.75 -2.52
N PHE A 133 -6.66 -6.76 -1.69
CA PHE A 133 -6.85 -5.35 -2.00
C PHE A 133 -6.08 -4.91 -3.26
N VAL A 134 -4.77 -5.17 -3.35
CA VAL A 134 -3.97 -4.79 -4.53
C VAL A 134 -4.48 -5.48 -5.80
N ARG A 135 -4.93 -6.74 -5.70
CA ARG A 135 -5.55 -7.45 -6.83
C ARG A 135 -6.85 -6.80 -7.29
N ASP A 136 -7.71 -6.41 -6.35
CA ASP A 136 -8.99 -5.80 -6.68
C ASP A 136 -8.78 -4.41 -7.32
N TRP A 137 -7.78 -3.67 -6.85
CA TRP A 137 -7.33 -2.42 -7.49
C TRP A 137 -6.82 -2.65 -8.91
N PHE A 138 -5.88 -3.58 -9.09
CA PHE A 138 -5.30 -3.85 -10.40
C PHE A 138 -6.37 -4.23 -11.44
N ARG A 139 -7.36 -5.03 -11.05
CA ARG A 139 -8.52 -5.37 -11.91
C ARG A 139 -9.35 -4.15 -12.31
N ALA A 140 -9.53 -3.19 -11.41
CA ALA A 140 -10.26 -1.96 -11.71
C ALA A 140 -9.51 -1.11 -12.75
N ILE A 141 -8.17 -1.02 -12.63
CA ILE A 141 -7.33 -0.34 -13.64
C ILE A 141 -7.41 -1.05 -15.00
N ASP A 142 -7.29 -2.38 -15.03
CA ASP A 142 -7.43 -3.17 -16.25
C ASP A 142 -8.82 -3.02 -16.91
N ALA A 143 -9.86 -2.79 -16.11
CA ALA A 143 -11.21 -2.49 -16.57
C ALA A 143 -11.39 -1.05 -17.09
N GLY A 144 -10.33 -0.23 -17.08
CA GLY A 144 -10.32 1.14 -17.60
C GLY A 144 -10.82 2.19 -16.62
N LEU A 145 -10.96 1.87 -15.33
CA LEU A 145 -11.27 2.86 -14.30
C LEU A 145 -10.01 3.69 -14.01
N SER A 146 -10.10 5.01 -14.10
CA SER A 146 -8.96 5.88 -13.79
C SER A 146 -8.62 5.83 -12.30
N PHE A 147 -7.35 6.04 -11.97
CA PHE A 147 -6.89 6.14 -10.59
C PHE A 147 -7.71 7.17 -9.77
N GLU A 148 -7.99 8.33 -10.37
CA GLU A 148 -8.81 9.40 -9.77
C GLU A 148 -10.26 8.99 -9.51
N SER A 149 -10.84 8.14 -10.37
CA SER A 149 -12.19 7.59 -10.16
C SER A 149 -12.25 6.54 -9.05
N GLN A 150 -11.10 5.97 -8.67
CA GLN A 150 -10.97 4.96 -7.63
C GLN A 150 -10.56 5.55 -6.28
N LEU A 151 -9.93 6.73 -6.24
CA LEU A 151 -9.60 7.51 -5.03
C LEU A 151 -10.82 8.14 -4.31
N THR A 152 -12.02 7.59 -4.48
CA THR A 152 -13.19 8.07 -3.72
C THR A 152 -13.11 7.60 -2.26
N ASP A 153 -13.96 8.15 -1.39
CA ASP A 153 -14.06 7.72 0.02
C ASP A 153 -14.15 6.19 0.16
N GLU A 154 -14.75 5.48 -0.80
CA GLU A 154 -14.88 4.02 -0.82
C GLU A 154 -13.53 3.29 -0.71
N PHE A 155 -12.45 3.93 -1.13
CA PHE A 155 -11.11 3.38 -1.13
C PHE A 155 -10.46 3.36 0.27
N ALA A 156 -10.58 4.47 1.00
CA ALA A 156 -10.18 4.53 2.41
C ALA A 156 -11.01 3.54 3.27
N TYR A 157 -12.20 3.17 2.80
CA TYR A 157 -13.08 2.19 3.42
C TYR A 157 -12.98 0.78 2.81
N HIS A 158 -11.98 0.49 1.98
CA HIS A 158 -11.87 -0.83 1.35
C HIS A 158 -11.80 -1.93 2.41
N GLU A 159 -12.73 -2.88 2.35
CA GLU A 159 -12.90 -3.88 3.41
C GLU A 159 -11.62 -4.69 3.66
N GLY A 160 -10.84 -4.95 2.61
CA GLY A 160 -9.53 -5.59 2.70
C GLY A 160 -8.54 -4.84 3.61
N LEU A 161 -8.42 -3.51 3.47
CA LEU A 161 -7.54 -2.70 4.32
C LEU A 161 -8.02 -2.67 5.77
N HIS A 162 -9.33 -2.56 5.98
CA HIS A 162 -9.92 -2.65 7.33
C HIS A 162 -9.64 -4.00 8.00
N ARG A 163 -9.76 -5.10 7.24
CA ARG A 163 -9.47 -6.45 7.74
C ARG A 163 -7.98 -6.61 8.04
N SER A 164 -7.10 -6.16 7.14
CA SER A 164 -5.65 -6.13 7.35
C SER A 164 -5.29 -5.42 8.66
N HIS A 165 -5.70 -4.15 8.81
CA HIS A 165 -5.43 -3.36 10.01
C HIS A 165 -5.89 -4.05 11.30
N ARG A 166 -7.09 -4.63 11.31
CA ARG A 166 -7.57 -5.37 12.49
C ARG A 166 -6.70 -6.57 12.84
N MET A 167 -6.11 -7.25 11.85
CA MET A 167 -5.18 -8.35 12.11
C MET A 167 -3.86 -7.86 12.68
N LEU A 168 -3.37 -6.69 12.27
CA LEU A 168 -2.16 -6.07 12.83
C LEU A 168 -2.39 -5.63 14.28
N LEU A 169 -3.54 -5.01 14.57
CA LEU A 169 -3.92 -4.71 15.95
C LEU A 169 -4.03 -5.96 16.81
N LYS A 170 -4.52 -7.08 16.25
CA LYS A 170 -4.57 -8.35 16.94
C LYS A 170 -3.16 -8.87 17.24
N ALA A 171 -2.25 -8.88 16.27
CA ALA A 171 -0.85 -9.28 16.49
C ALA A 171 -0.18 -8.44 17.59
N HIS A 172 -0.40 -7.11 17.56
CA HIS A 172 0.11 -6.21 18.58
C HIS A 172 -0.46 -6.52 19.97
N ALA A 173 -1.77 -6.75 20.09
CA ALA A 173 -2.40 -7.10 21.35
C ALA A 173 -1.86 -8.41 21.93
N GLU A 174 -1.61 -9.41 21.08
CA GLU A 174 -0.99 -10.68 21.48
C GLU A 174 0.45 -10.47 21.97
N LEU A 175 1.24 -9.63 21.29
CA LEU A 175 2.59 -9.27 21.73
C LEU A 175 2.59 -8.62 23.12
N LEU A 176 1.69 -7.66 23.36
CA LEU A 176 1.56 -7.00 24.67
C LEU A 176 1.10 -7.98 25.76
N ALA A 177 0.22 -8.93 25.44
CA ALA A 177 -0.23 -9.94 26.37
C ALA A 177 0.87 -10.94 26.74
N LEU A 178 1.73 -11.30 25.78
CA LEU A 178 2.84 -12.23 25.98
C LEU A 178 4.03 -11.59 26.68
N PHE A 179 4.21 -10.28 26.54
CA PHE A 179 5.35 -9.54 27.07
C PHE A 179 4.94 -8.34 27.92
N PRO A 180 4.18 -8.53 29.01
CA PRO A 180 3.63 -7.43 29.80
C PRO A 180 4.70 -6.62 30.55
N GLU A 181 5.88 -7.19 30.76
CA GLU A 181 6.98 -6.60 31.54
C GLU A 181 8.01 -5.86 30.68
N ILE A 182 7.89 -5.86 29.35
CA ILE A 182 8.83 -5.12 28.49
C ILE A 182 8.63 -3.61 28.66
N ASP A 183 9.71 -2.86 28.56
CA ASP A 183 9.67 -1.41 28.68
C ASP A 183 8.84 -0.74 27.57
N GLY A 184 8.46 0.52 27.80
CA GLY A 184 7.65 1.28 26.84
C GLY A 184 8.33 1.57 25.51
N THR A 185 9.66 1.45 25.42
CA THR A 185 10.40 1.60 24.16
C THR A 185 10.13 0.40 23.26
N ASN A 186 10.17 -0.80 23.80
CA ASN A 186 9.96 -2.02 23.04
C ASN A 186 8.49 -2.29 22.71
N GLN A 187 7.57 -1.91 23.60
CA GLN A 187 6.14 -1.87 23.25
C GLN A 187 5.89 -0.95 22.04
N ARG A 188 6.59 0.19 21.99
CA ARG A 188 6.49 1.11 20.85
C ARG A 188 7.11 0.51 19.59
N ALA A 189 8.26 -0.17 19.69
CA ALA A 189 8.86 -0.84 18.55
C ALA A 189 7.91 -1.88 17.91
N PHE A 190 7.20 -2.67 18.73
CA PHE A 190 6.16 -3.59 18.22
C PHE A 190 5.09 -2.87 17.40
N GLN A 191 4.59 -1.75 17.91
CA GLN A 191 3.61 -0.93 17.22
C GLN A 191 4.19 -0.33 15.94
N ASP A 192 5.40 0.24 15.99
CA ASP A 192 6.05 0.93 14.87
C ASP A 192 6.25 -0.02 13.66
N HIS A 193 6.73 -1.25 13.90
CA HIS A 193 6.87 -2.26 12.85
C HIS A 193 5.53 -2.63 12.21
N LEU A 194 4.50 -2.85 13.02
CA LEU A 194 3.18 -3.26 12.52
C LEU A 194 2.47 -2.12 11.80
N ASP A 195 2.59 -0.88 12.28
CA ASP A 195 2.05 0.31 11.63
C ASP A 195 2.76 0.61 10.31
N ALA A 196 4.07 0.37 10.22
CA ALA A 196 4.82 0.54 8.97
C ALA A 196 4.28 -0.35 7.84
N MET A 197 3.78 -1.54 8.18
CA MET A 197 3.18 -2.47 7.22
C MET A 197 1.72 -2.14 6.88
N ASP A 198 1.06 -1.27 7.65
CA ASP A 198 -0.33 -0.90 7.39
C ASP A 198 -0.44 0.00 6.13
N PHE A 199 -1.44 -0.28 5.30
CA PHE A 199 -1.64 0.38 4.00
C PHE A 199 -2.48 1.67 4.11
N ARG A 200 -2.83 2.09 5.33
CA ARG A 200 -3.79 3.16 5.62
C ARG A 200 -3.17 4.54 5.74
#